data_AF-A0A9D7HHR9-F1
#
_entry.id   AF-A0A9D7HHR9-F1
#
_cell.length_a   1.000
_cell.length_b   1.000
_cell.length_c   1.000
_cell.angle_alpha   90.00
_cell.angle_beta   90.00
_cell.angle_gamma   90.00
#
_symmetry.space_group_name_H-M   'P 1'
#
loop_
_entity.id
_entity.type
_entity.pdbx_description
1 polymer ?
#
loop_
_entity_poly.entity_id
_entity_poly.type
_entity_poly.pdbx_seq_one_letter_code
_entity_poly.pdbx_strand_id
1 'polypeptide(L)'
;MSKQQKNDVVAPLATLLATSYTLYLKTHNYHWNVTGPMFTTLHTLFMTQYTELALAVDEVAERIRTLDAYAPGSYTAFAKLSKVKEETGHPNAKAMIEQLVADQAALIEVARTVIKAAEKAGDQVSADLATRRMEVHAKNAWMLRSHLE
;
A
#
# COMPACT_ATOMS: atom_id res chain seq x y z
N MET A 1 -9.65 20.73 13.47
CA MET A 1 -8.70 19.82 14.15
C MET A 1 -7.59 20.62 14.81
N SER A 2 -7.21 20.25 16.04
CA SER A 2 -6.02 20.79 16.74
C SER A 2 -4.72 20.29 16.10
N LYS A 3 -3.58 20.92 16.43
CA LYS A 3 -2.25 20.47 15.98
C LYS A 3 -1.96 19.02 16.42
N GLN A 4 -2.34 18.65 17.64
CA GLN A 4 -2.18 17.28 18.12
C GLN A 4 -3.03 16.30 17.31
N GLN A 5 -4.31 16.62 17.06
CA GLN A 5 -5.19 15.78 16.24
C GLN A 5 -4.66 15.60 14.82
N LYS A 6 -4.10 16.65 14.21
CA LYS A 6 -3.43 16.53 12.89
C LYS A 6 -2.26 15.55 12.96
N ASN A 7 -1.38 15.69 13.96
CA ASN A 7 -0.23 14.79 14.13
C ASN A 7 -0.64 13.32 14.32
N ASP A 8 -1.71 13.08 15.09
CA ASP A 8 -2.23 11.73 15.35
C ASP A 8 -2.76 11.05 14.07
N VAL A 9 -3.26 11.81 13.10
CA VAL A 9 -3.70 11.30 11.78
C VAL A 9 -2.54 11.19 10.79
N VAL A 10 -1.58 12.12 10.83
CA VAL A 10 -0.41 12.13 9.94
C VAL A 10 0.48 10.90 10.14
N ALA A 11 0.70 10.45 11.38
CA ALA A 11 1.55 9.29 11.66
C ALA A 11 1.09 7.99 10.97
N PRO A 12 -0.19 7.55 11.08
CA PRO A 12 -0.66 6.38 10.34
C PRO A 12 -0.75 6.64 8.83
N LEU A 13 -1.04 7.86 8.36
CA LEU A 13 -0.96 8.19 6.92
C LEU A 13 0.46 8.03 6.37
N ALA A 14 1.49 8.45 7.11
CA ALA A 14 2.89 8.28 6.73
C ALA A 14 3.28 6.79 6.65
N THR A 15 2.71 5.97 7.54
CA THR A 15 2.86 4.51 7.49
C THR A 15 2.16 3.92 6.27
N LEU A 16 0.95 4.38 5.95
CA LEU A 16 0.20 3.98 4.76
C LEU A 16 0.98 4.33 3.49
N LEU A 17 1.49 5.56 3.39
CA LEU A 17 2.31 6.01 2.26
C LEU A 17 3.55 5.11 2.05
N ALA A 18 4.32 4.91 3.12
CA ALA A 18 5.53 4.09 3.07
C ALA A 18 5.25 2.63 2.67
N THR A 19 4.17 2.07 3.22
CA THR A 19 3.76 0.69 2.95
C THR A 19 3.26 0.55 1.51
N SER A 20 2.46 1.50 1.02
CA SER A 20 1.98 1.54 -0.37
C SER A 20 3.13 1.70 -1.37
N TYR A 21 4.09 2.58 -1.09
CA TYR A 21 5.26 2.75 -1.96
C TYR A 21 6.15 1.51 -2.01
N THR A 22 6.34 0.85 -0.86
CA THR A 22 7.13 -0.39 -0.81
C THR A 22 6.43 -1.51 -1.58
N LEU A 23 5.11 -1.64 -1.46
CA LEU A 23 4.34 -2.59 -2.26
C LEU A 23 4.34 -2.25 -3.75
N TYR A 24 4.28 -0.96 -4.11
CA TYR A 24 4.42 -0.49 -5.48
C TYR A 24 5.72 -1.02 -6.09
N LEU A 25 6.85 -0.74 -5.44
CA LEU A 25 8.16 -1.15 -5.94
C LEU A 25 8.28 -2.68 -6.02
N LYS A 26 7.81 -3.39 -4.99
CA LYS A 26 7.81 -4.86 -4.96
C LYS A 26 6.99 -5.48 -6.08
N THR A 27 5.79 -4.93 -6.33
CA THR A 27 4.90 -5.41 -7.41
C THR A 27 5.50 -5.10 -8.78
N HIS A 28 6.15 -3.95 -8.93
CA HIS A 28 6.88 -3.59 -10.15
C HIS A 28 8.07 -4.53 -10.40
N ASN A 29 8.82 -4.87 -9.35
CA ASN A 29 9.88 -5.88 -9.40
C ASN A 29 9.33 -7.23 -9.89
N TYR A 30 8.21 -7.71 -9.31
CA TYR A 30 7.58 -8.95 -9.76
C TYR A 30 7.07 -8.89 -11.20
N HIS A 31 6.55 -7.75 -11.64
CA HIS A 31 6.19 -7.55 -13.05
C HIS A 31 7.39 -7.77 -13.98
N TRP A 32 8.57 -7.23 -13.66
CA TRP A 32 9.77 -7.42 -14.47
C TRP A 32 10.28 -8.87 -14.46
N ASN A 33 10.19 -9.54 -13.32
CA ASN A 33 10.95 -10.77 -13.07
C ASN A 33 10.12 -12.06 -13.02
N VAL A 34 8.79 -11.98 -13.14
CA VAL A 34 7.94 -13.19 -13.19
C VAL A 34 8.29 -14.02 -14.42
N THR A 35 8.36 -15.34 -14.25
CA THR A 35 8.60 -16.31 -15.32
C THR A 35 7.70 -17.53 -15.16
N GLY A 36 7.63 -18.37 -16.20
CA GLY A 36 6.86 -19.61 -16.19
C GLY A 36 5.58 -19.55 -17.04
N PRO A 37 4.76 -20.61 -17.01
CA PRO A 37 3.61 -20.78 -17.93
C PRO A 37 2.55 -19.67 -17.84
N MET A 38 2.46 -19.00 -16.68
CA MET A 38 1.51 -17.93 -16.41
C MET A 38 2.08 -16.52 -16.67
N PHE A 39 3.24 -16.43 -17.35
CA PHE A 39 3.98 -15.17 -17.55
C PHE A 39 3.08 -14.01 -17.95
N THR A 40 2.39 -14.09 -19.09
CA THR A 40 1.59 -12.97 -19.61
C THR A 40 0.48 -12.54 -18.65
N THR A 41 -0.19 -13.50 -18.03
CA THR A 41 -1.28 -13.24 -17.06
C THR A 41 -0.76 -12.50 -15.84
N LEU A 42 0.29 -13.01 -15.20
CA LEU A 42 0.83 -12.43 -13.98
C LEU A 42 1.57 -11.11 -14.25
N HIS A 43 2.31 -11.02 -15.35
CA HIS A 43 2.98 -9.80 -15.80
C HIS A 43 1.96 -8.66 -15.98
N THR A 44 0.82 -8.94 -16.63
CA THR A 44 -0.25 -7.95 -16.83
C THR A 44 -0.99 -7.60 -15.52
N LEU A 45 -1.24 -8.61 -14.68
CA LEU A 45 -1.87 -8.40 -13.37
C LEU A 45 -1.02 -7.51 -12.46
N PHE A 46 0.28 -7.79 -12.36
CA PHE A 46 1.21 -6.99 -11.56
C PHE A 46 1.34 -5.56 -12.11
N MET A 47 1.30 -5.39 -13.44
CA MET A 47 1.24 -4.05 -14.05
C MET A 47 0.02 -3.26 -13.64
N THR A 48 -1.14 -3.90 -13.68
CA THR A 48 -2.41 -3.29 -13.27
C THR A 48 -2.33 -2.84 -11.81
N GLN A 49 -1.80 -3.68 -10.92
CA GLN A 49 -1.69 -3.36 -9.50
C GLN A 49 -0.65 -2.27 -9.20
N TYR A 50 0.56 -2.32 -9.78
CA TYR A 50 1.55 -1.28 -9.49
C TYR A 50 1.12 0.08 -10.07
N THR A 51 0.41 0.11 -11.20
CA THR A 51 -0.05 1.36 -11.80
C THR A 51 -1.08 2.04 -10.90
N GLU A 52 -2.00 1.25 -10.33
CA GLU A 52 -2.97 1.72 -9.34
C GLU A 52 -2.26 2.24 -8.07
N LEU A 53 -1.27 1.49 -7.56
CA LEU A 53 -0.49 1.90 -6.39
C LEU A 53 0.29 3.21 -6.64
N ALA A 54 0.78 3.44 -7.86
CA ALA A 54 1.49 4.67 -8.20
C ALA A 54 0.59 5.91 -8.02
N LEU A 55 -0.69 5.82 -8.40
CA LEU A 55 -1.68 6.88 -8.16
C LEU A 55 -2.00 7.01 -6.67
N ALA A 56 -2.15 5.88 -5.97
CA ALA A 56 -2.43 5.84 -4.54
C ALA A 56 -1.37 6.53 -3.67
N VAL A 57 -0.09 6.37 -4.03
CA VAL A 57 1.04 7.00 -3.34
C VAL A 57 0.88 8.52 -3.33
N ASP A 58 0.51 9.09 -4.46
CA ASP A 58 0.33 10.54 -4.59
C ASP A 58 -0.85 11.02 -3.76
N GLU A 59 -2.03 10.39 -3.87
CA GLU A 59 -3.22 10.76 -3.08
C GLU A 59 -2.95 10.76 -1.57
N VAL A 60 -2.22 9.75 -1.07
CA VAL A 60 -1.88 9.66 0.35
C VAL A 60 -0.84 10.71 0.76
N ALA A 61 0.18 10.95 -0.08
CA ALA A 61 1.20 11.96 0.19
C ALA A 61 0.60 13.37 0.21
N GLU A 62 -0.24 13.71 -0.77
CA GLU A 62 -0.94 14.98 -0.82
C GLU A 62 -1.89 15.14 0.36
N ARG A 63 -2.58 14.06 0.80
CA ARG A 63 -3.41 14.13 2.01
C ARG A 63 -2.59 14.53 3.25
N ILE A 64 -1.38 13.99 3.41
CA ILE A 64 -0.46 14.41 4.49
C ILE A 64 -0.13 15.91 4.37
N ARG A 65 0.12 16.40 3.15
CA ARG A 65 0.40 17.83 2.89
C ARG A 65 -0.78 18.73 3.22
N THR A 66 -2.01 18.33 2.92
CA THR A 66 -3.23 19.09 3.28
C THR A 66 -3.48 19.17 4.80
N LEU A 67 -2.79 18.34 5.59
CA LEU A 67 -2.78 18.42 7.06
C LEU A 67 -1.61 19.26 7.60
N ASP A 68 -0.95 20.05 6.74
CA ASP A 68 0.21 20.90 7.05
C ASP A 68 1.45 20.12 7.54
N ALA A 69 1.58 18.85 7.21
CA ALA A 69 2.72 18.00 7.56
C ALA A 69 3.49 17.55 6.32
N TYR A 70 4.81 17.38 6.41
CA TYR A 70 5.62 16.92 5.28
C TYR A 70 5.45 15.41 5.08
N ALA A 71 5.14 15.00 3.85
CA ALA A 71 5.09 13.59 3.49
C ALA A 71 6.53 13.01 3.46
N PRO A 72 6.78 11.83 4.04
CA PRO A 72 8.06 11.15 3.85
C PRO A 72 8.24 10.77 2.37
N GLY A 73 9.48 10.86 1.88
CA GLY A 73 9.78 10.67 0.46
C GLY A 73 11.22 10.24 0.20
N SER A 74 11.71 9.25 0.96
CA SER A 74 13.03 8.66 0.74
C SER A 74 13.00 7.17 1.06
N TYR A 75 13.87 6.39 0.43
CA TYR A 75 13.98 4.95 0.70
C TYR A 75 14.24 4.67 2.18
N THR A 76 15.11 5.42 2.83
CA THR A 76 15.38 5.28 4.27
C THR A 76 14.13 5.54 5.13
N ALA A 77 13.33 6.55 4.79
CA ALA A 77 12.10 6.84 5.51
C ALA A 77 11.07 5.74 5.30
N PHE A 78 10.90 5.26 4.07
CA PHE A 78 9.95 4.20 3.74
C PHE A 78 10.34 2.87 4.37
N ALA A 79 11.61 2.47 4.31
CA ALA A 79 12.11 1.26 4.96
C ALA A 79 11.88 1.26 6.49
N LYS A 80 11.94 2.44 7.13
CA LYS A 80 11.68 2.58 8.58
C LYS A 80 10.18 2.47 8.92
N LEU A 81 9.31 2.97 8.05
CA LEU A 81 7.88 3.13 8.33
C LEU A 81 7.04 1.96 7.84
N SER A 82 7.40 1.37 6.70
CA SER A 82 6.61 0.36 6.00
C SER A 82 6.32 -0.87 6.88
N LYS A 83 5.11 -1.44 6.71
CA LYS A 83 4.72 -2.72 7.30
C LYS A 83 4.95 -3.92 6.38
N VAL A 84 5.34 -3.67 5.13
CA VAL A 84 5.73 -4.68 4.15
C VAL A 84 7.23 -4.57 3.88
N LYS A 85 7.86 -5.69 3.50
CA LYS A 85 9.28 -5.73 3.16
C LYS A 85 9.46 -5.72 1.65
N GLU A 86 10.50 -5.05 1.19
CA GLU A 86 10.95 -5.20 -0.20
C GLU A 86 11.37 -6.65 -0.48
N GLU A 87 11.29 -7.05 -1.75
CA GLU A 87 11.88 -8.29 -2.21
C GLU A 87 13.32 -8.03 -2.65
N THR A 88 14.25 -8.86 -2.17
CA THR A 88 15.68 -8.80 -2.56
C THR A 88 16.12 -10.03 -3.36
N GLY A 89 15.29 -11.07 -3.42
CA GLY A 89 15.51 -12.28 -4.20
C GLY A 89 14.68 -12.35 -5.48
N HIS A 90 14.62 -13.56 -6.03
CA HIS A 90 13.88 -13.88 -7.26
C HIS A 90 12.95 -15.07 -6.99
N PRO A 91 11.87 -14.89 -6.21
CA PRO A 91 10.93 -15.97 -5.91
C PRO A 91 10.24 -16.48 -7.17
N ASN A 92 9.75 -17.71 -7.14
CA ASN A 92 8.90 -18.23 -8.22
C ASN A 92 7.49 -17.56 -8.18
N ALA A 93 6.73 -17.73 -9.26
CA ALA A 93 5.41 -17.11 -9.43
C ALA A 93 4.44 -17.39 -8.26
N LYS A 94 4.42 -18.61 -7.72
CA LYS A 94 3.56 -18.97 -6.58
C LYS A 94 3.94 -18.15 -5.34
N ALA A 95 5.23 -18.10 -5.02
CA ALA A 95 5.74 -17.34 -3.89
C ALA A 95 5.53 -15.82 -4.06
N MET A 96 5.64 -15.28 -5.28
CA MET A 96 5.29 -13.87 -5.56
C MET A 96 3.83 -13.59 -5.18
N ILE A 97 2.89 -14.46 -5.60
CA ILE A 97 1.46 -14.31 -5.30
C ILE A 97 1.19 -14.42 -3.81
N GLU A 98 1.75 -15.43 -3.13
CA GLU A 98 1.60 -15.62 -1.68
C GLU A 98 2.08 -14.40 -0.89
N GLN A 99 3.23 -13.85 -1.27
CA GLN A 99 3.76 -12.63 -0.66
C GLN A 99 2.85 -11.43 -0.91
N LEU A 100 2.39 -11.20 -2.15
CA LEU A 100 1.49 -10.09 -2.45
C LEU A 100 0.15 -10.23 -1.70
N VAL A 101 -0.41 -11.43 -1.54
CA VAL A 101 -1.63 -11.63 -0.72
C VAL A 101 -1.41 -11.15 0.72
N ALA A 102 -0.28 -11.54 1.33
CA ALA A 102 0.06 -11.13 2.69
C ALA A 102 0.27 -9.61 2.78
N ASP A 103 0.94 -9.01 1.80
CA ASP A 103 1.22 -7.58 1.76
C ASP A 103 -0.06 -6.73 1.56
N GLN A 104 -1.00 -7.21 0.74
CA GLN A 104 -2.33 -6.57 0.61
C GLN A 104 -3.10 -6.61 1.94
N ALA A 105 -3.04 -7.72 2.68
CA ALA A 105 -3.64 -7.81 4.02
C ALA A 105 -2.98 -6.87 5.03
N ALA A 106 -1.66 -6.69 4.96
CA ALA A 106 -0.95 -5.73 5.81
C ALA A 106 -1.40 -4.28 5.53
N LEU A 107 -1.62 -3.91 4.27
CA LEU A 107 -2.14 -2.58 3.91
C LEU A 107 -3.57 -2.34 4.40
N ILE A 108 -4.43 -3.37 4.40
CA ILE A 108 -5.77 -3.29 5.00
C ILE A 108 -5.65 -2.91 6.48
N GLU A 109 -4.78 -3.58 7.23
CA GLU A 109 -4.60 -3.28 8.66
C GLU A 109 -4.01 -1.89 8.89
N VAL A 110 -3.06 -1.44 8.06
CA VAL A 110 -2.55 -0.06 8.12
C VAL A 110 -3.66 0.95 7.82
N ALA A 111 -4.48 0.72 6.80
CA ALA A 111 -5.62 1.59 6.48
C ALA A 111 -6.63 1.68 7.64
N ARG A 112 -6.92 0.57 8.35
CA ARG A 112 -7.74 0.60 9.56
C ARG A 112 -7.18 1.50 10.65
N THR A 113 -5.85 1.60 10.79
CA THR A 113 -5.25 2.52 11.76
C THR A 113 -5.46 3.98 11.38
N VAL A 114 -5.43 4.31 10.07
CA VAL A 114 -5.75 5.65 9.57
C VAL A 114 -7.21 5.97 9.86
N ILE A 115 -8.14 5.07 9.53
CA ILE A 115 -9.59 5.25 9.77
C ILE A 115 -9.84 5.56 11.25
N LYS A 116 -9.34 4.73 12.17
CA LYS A 116 -9.52 4.94 13.62
C LYS A 116 -8.99 6.30 14.10
N ALA A 117 -7.79 6.70 13.64
CA ALA A 117 -7.20 7.98 14.01
C ALA A 117 -8.00 9.15 13.44
N ALA A 118 -8.41 9.04 12.19
CA ALA A 118 -9.17 10.04 11.47
C ALA A 118 -10.57 10.25 12.09
N GLU A 119 -11.30 9.18 12.39
CA GLU A 119 -12.60 9.23 13.07
C GLU A 119 -12.51 9.92 14.43
N LYS A 120 -11.51 9.54 15.25
CA LYS A 120 -11.27 10.17 16.56
C LYS A 120 -10.97 11.67 16.45
N ALA A 121 -10.36 12.10 15.35
CA ALA A 121 -10.02 13.49 15.08
C ALA A 121 -11.12 14.27 14.34
N GLY A 122 -12.20 13.61 13.90
CA GLY A 122 -13.22 14.19 13.03
C GLY A 122 -12.74 14.47 11.60
N ASP A 123 -11.70 13.79 11.13
CA ASP A 123 -11.14 13.92 9.77
C ASP A 123 -11.83 12.94 8.80
N GLN A 124 -13.02 13.29 8.34
CA GLN A 124 -13.79 12.45 7.42
C GLN A 124 -13.06 12.19 6.09
N VAL A 125 -12.25 13.12 5.62
CA VAL A 125 -11.54 13.01 4.33
C VAL A 125 -10.44 11.96 4.42
N SER A 126 -9.65 11.94 5.50
CA SER A 126 -8.64 10.89 5.71
C SER A 126 -9.28 9.52 5.94
N ALA A 127 -10.43 9.47 6.62
CA ALA A 127 -11.17 8.22 6.84
C ALA A 127 -11.73 7.65 5.52
N ASP A 128 -12.30 8.50 4.66
CA ASP A 128 -12.78 8.11 3.32
C ASP A 128 -11.63 7.57 2.47
N LEU A 129 -10.53 8.32 2.37
CA LEU A 129 -9.35 7.90 1.60
C LEU A 129 -8.88 6.51 2.03
N ALA A 130 -8.69 6.30 3.33
CA ALA A 130 -8.25 5.01 3.86
C ALA A 130 -9.27 3.89 3.63
N THR A 131 -10.56 4.19 3.64
CA THR A 131 -11.62 3.23 3.33
C THR A 131 -11.56 2.79 1.87
N ARG A 132 -11.43 3.75 0.93
CA ARG A 132 -11.22 3.45 -0.50
C ARG A 132 -9.95 2.63 -0.74
N ARG A 133 -8.86 2.95 -0.04
CA ARG A 133 -7.63 2.12 -0.09
C ARG A 133 -7.89 0.69 0.38
N MET A 134 -8.58 0.53 1.51
CA MET A 134 -8.91 -0.78 2.08
C MET A 134 -9.73 -1.64 1.10
N GLU A 135 -10.70 -1.05 0.40
CA GLU A 135 -11.49 -1.75 -0.63
C GLU A 135 -10.61 -2.29 -1.77
N VAL A 136 -9.73 -1.46 -2.31
CA VAL A 136 -8.80 -1.86 -3.39
C VAL A 136 -7.89 -3.01 -2.93
N HIS A 137 -7.31 -2.90 -1.74
CA HIS A 137 -6.43 -3.94 -1.20
C HIS A 137 -7.19 -5.26 -0.93
N ALA A 138 -8.43 -5.19 -0.46
CA ALA A 138 -9.27 -6.39 -0.28
C ALA A 138 -9.58 -7.08 -1.61
N LYS A 139 -9.91 -6.31 -2.65
CA LYS A 139 -10.16 -6.83 -4.00
C LYS A 139 -8.91 -7.48 -4.59
N ASN A 140 -7.76 -6.82 -4.48
CA ASN A 140 -6.48 -7.36 -4.96
C ASN A 140 -6.08 -8.64 -4.22
N ALA A 141 -6.26 -8.69 -2.89
CA ALA A 141 -6.00 -9.89 -2.09
C ALA A 141 -6.86 -11.08 -2.54
N TRP A 142 -8.14 -10.84 -2.86
CA TRP A 142 -9.01 -11.87 -3.43
C TRP A 142 -8.50 -12.35 -4.80
N MET A 143 -8.28 -11.43 -5.74
CA MET A 143 -7.83 -11.78 -7.09
C MET A 143 -6.53 -12.59 -7.07
N LEU A 144 -5.57 -12.21 -6.23
CA LEU A 144 -4.31 -12.94 -6.06
C LEU A 144 -4.53 -14.31 -5.44
N ARG A 145 -5.30 -14.40 -4.33
CA ARG A 145 -5.56 -15.68 -3.67
C ARG A 145 -6.28 -16.68 -4.58
N SER A 146 -7.16 -16.23 -5.47
CA SER A 146 -7.83 -17.09 -6.45
C SER A 146 -6.88 -17.77 -7.46
N HIS A 147 -5.61 -17.38 -7.53
CA HIS A 147 -4.58 -18.10 -8.30
C HIS A 147 -3.92 -19.24 -7.50
N LEU A 148 -4.19 -19.33 -6.20
CA LEU A 148 -3.61 -20.33 -5.27
C LEU A 148 -4.61 -21.43 -4.87
N GLU A 149 -5.88 -21.27 -5.26
CA GLU A 149 -6.97 -22.23 -5.05
C GLU A 149 -7.06 -23.23 -6.21
#